data_AF-A0A1B6LS26-F1
#
_entry.id   AF-A0A1B6LS26-F1
#
_cell.length_a   1.000
_cell.length_b   1.000
_cell.length_c   1.000
_cell.angle_alpha   90.00
_cell.angle_beta   90.00
_cell.angle_gamma   90.00
#
_symmetry.space_group_name_H-M   'P 1'
#
loop_
_entity.id
_entity.type
_entity.pdbx_description
1 polymer ?
#
loop_
_entity_poly.entity_id
_entity_poly.type
_entity_poly.pdbx_seq_one_letter_code
_entity_poly.pdbx_strand_id
1 'polypeptide(L)'
;DIPECITNEECPQNMSCINQTCQSLCPGICMGNTSCVVENHLPHCACKPGYYGDPSQGCSEQDIPECITNEECPQNMSCINQTCQSLCPGMCIGNTSCETHHHTAYCACKPGYFGDPFQGCKEDIPECITNEECPQNMSCINQTCQSLCPGMCIGNTSCVVENHLPHCACKPGYYGDPSQGCSEQDIPECI
;
A
#
# COMPACT_ATOMS: atom_id res chain seq x y z
N ASP A 1 -4.55 -65.03 -46.12
CA ASP A 1 -4.17 -63.67 -46.52
C ASP A 1 -2.66 -63.53 -46.57
N ILE A 2 -2.14 -62.66 -47.43
CA ILE A 2 -0.71 -62.34 -47.52
C ILE A 2 -0.43 -61.24 -46.47
N PRO A 3 0.53 -61.44 -45.55
CA PRO A 3 0.88 -60.42 -44.57
C PRO A 3 1.51 -59.20 -45.26
N GLU A 4 1.25 -58.01 -44.72
CA GLU A 4 1.88 -56.78 -45.21
C GLU A 4 3.37 -56.74 -44.84
N CYS A 5 3.72 -57.27 -43.67
CA CYS A 5 5.09 -57.37 -43.16
C CYS A 5 5.29 -58.64 -42.31
N ILE A 6 6.52 -59.11 -42.26
CA ILE A 6 7.00 -60.14 -41.32
C ILE A 6 8.06 -59.56 -40.38
N THR A 7 8.86 -58.62 -40.88
CA THR A 7 9.92 -57.92 -40.14
C THR A 7 9.75 -56.41 -40.21
N ASN A 8 10.36 -55.67 -39.29
CA ASN A 8 10.32 -54.20 -39.29
C ASN A 8 10.91 -53.60 -40.57
N GLU A 9 11.92 -54.23 -41.15
CA GLU A 9 12.62 -53.77 -42.36
C GLU A 9 11.72 -53.75 -43.61
N GLU A 10 10.59 -54.46 -43.58
CA GLU A 10 9.58 -54.44 -44.64
C GLU A 10 8.64 -53.23 -44.53
N CYS A 11 8.65 -52.52 -43.40
CA CYS A 11 7.89 -51.30 -43.18
C CYS A 11 8.73 -50.04 -43.47
N PRO A 12 8.08 -48.90 -43.77
CA PRO A 12 8.75 -47.60 -43.77
C PRO A 12 9.45 -47.30 -42.42
N GLN A 13 10.52 -46.50 -42.41
CA GLN A 13 11.29 -46.19 -41.19
C GLN A 13 10.45 -45.61 -40.02
N ASN A 14 9.30 -45.01 -40.34
CA ASN A 14 8.38 -44.40 -39.38
C ASN A 14 7.24 -45.34 -38.91
N MET A 15 7.30 -46.63 -39.23
CA MET A 15 6.30 -47.64 -38.87
C MET A 15 6.97 -48.93 -38.44
N SER A 16 6.31 -49.77 -37.66
CA SER A 16 6.85 -51.04 -37.17
C SER A 16 5.90 -52.18 -37.53
N CYS A 17 6.45 -53.38 -37.72
CA CYS A 17 5.64 -54.55 -38.04
C CYS A 17 4.97 -55.09 -36.78
N ILE A 18 3.65 -54.88 -36.68
CA ILE A 18 2.83 -55.30 -35.53
C ILE A 18 1.69 -56.15 -36.06
N ASN A 19 1.60 -57.39 -35.59
CA ASN A 19 0.55 -58.33 -36.01
C ASN A 19 0.40 -58.44 -37.55
N GLN A 20 1.54 -58.53 -38.27
CA GLN A 20 1.60 -58.65 -39.73
C GLN A 20 1.12 -57.42 -40.52
N THR A 21 1.04 -56.26 -39.86
CA THR A 21 0.67 -54.96 -40.46
C THR A 21 1.65 -53.87 -40.06
N CYS A 22 1.92 -52.92 -40.95
CA CYS A 22 2.81 -51.80 -40.64
C CYS A 22 2.02 -50.72 -39.89
N GLN A 23 2.37 -50.50 -38.62
CA GLN A 23 1.66 -49.55 -37.74
C GLN A 23 2.63 -48.58 -37.07
N SER A 24 2.18 -47.35 -36.83
CA SER A 24 2.94 -46.40 -36.04
C SER A 24 2.84 -46.74 -34.55
N LEU A 25 3.97 -46.74 -33.85
CA LEU A 25 4.03 -46.94 -32.40
C LEU A 25 3.67 -45.67 -31.60
N CYS A 26 3.45 -44.52 -32.24
CA CYS A 26 3.21 -43.26 -31.52
C CYS A 26 1.87 -43.15 -30.74
N PRO A 27 0.73 -43.68 -31.24
CA PRO A 27 -0.54 -43.56 -30.54
C PRO A 27 -0.48 -44.16 -29.13
N GLY A 28 -0.62 -43.33 -28.10
CA GLY A 28 -0.72 -43.75 -26.69
C GLY A 28 0.59 -44.03 -25.95
N ILE A 29 1.76 -43.83 -26.59
CA ILE A 29 3.07 -44.04 -25.95
C ILE A 29 3.58 -42.78 -25.26
N CYS A 30 3.54 -41.62 -25.94
CA CYS A 30 4.02 -40.37 -25.36
C CYS A 30 2.93 -39.64 -24.56
N MET A 31 3.30 -39.06 -23.42
CA MET A 31 2.40 -38.38 -22.48
C MET A 31 2.37 -36.86 -22.71
N GLY A 32 1.55 -36.11 -21.97
CA GLY A 32 1.17 -34.71 -22.21
C GLY A 32 2.27 -33.76 -22.73
N ASN A 33 1.89 -32.86 -23.65
CA ASN A 33 2.75 -31.85 -24.28
C ASN A 33 4.05 -32.34 -24.93
N THR A 34 4.03 -33.58 -25.44
CA THR A 34 5.12 -34.14 -26.25
C THR A 34 4.74 -34.25 -27.72
N SER A 35 5.77 -34.33 -28.56
CA SER A 35 5.71 -34.79 -29.93
C SER A 35 6.30 -36.20 -29.99
N CYS A 36 5.74 -37.04 -30.85
CA CYS A 36 6.22 -38.40 -31.08
C CYS A 36 6.67 -38.54 -32.52
N VAL A 37 7.86 -39.10 -32.72
CA VAL A 37 8.35 -39.54 -34.03
C VAL A 37 8.79 -40.99 -33.92
N VAL A 38 8.58 -41.78 -34.96
CA VAL A 38 9.14 -43.13 -35.04
C VAL A 38 10.42 -43.05 -35.86
N GLU A 39 11.55 -43.40 -35.25
CA GLU A 39 12.85 -43.47 -35.89
C GLU A 39 13.41 -44.88 -35.72
N ASN A 40 13.85 -45.49 -36.81
CA ASN A 40 14.31 -46.89 -36.84
C ASN A 40 13.30 -47.86 -36.21
N HIS A 41 12.02 -47.70 -36.58
CA HIS A 41 10.92 -48.53 -36.08
C HIS A 41 10.70 -48.47 -34.55
N LEU A 42 11.23 -47.44 -33.88
CA LEU A 42 11.08 -47.20 -32.44
C LEU A 42 10.49 -45.81 -32.18
N PRO A 43 9.56 -45.67 -31.20
CA PRO A 43 9.01 -44.38 -30.85
C PRO A 43 10.03 -43.55 -30.06
N HIS A 44 10.18 -42.28 -30.42
CA HIS A 44 10.98 -41.29 -29.73
C HIS A 44 10.08 -40.11 -29.36
N CYS A 45 9.96 -39.85 -28.06
CA CYS A 45 9.18 -38.75 -27.51
C CYS A 45 10.10 -37.54 -27.26
N ALA A 46 9.64 -36.35 -27.63
CA ALA A 46 10.33 -35.08 -27.32
C ALA A 46 9.32 -34.02 -26.86
N CYS A 47 9.69 -33.15 -25.92
CA CYS A 47 8.81 -32.06 -25.49
C CYS A 47 8.49 -31.11 -26.65
N LYS A 48 7.25 -30.63 -26.72
CA LYS A 48 6.88 -29.55 -27.66
C LYS A 48 7.63 -28.26 -27.30
N PRO A 49 7.83 -27.33 -28.24
CA PRO A 49 8.45 -26.03 -27.95
C PRO A 49 7.73 -25.31 -26.80
N GLY A 50 8.50 -24.82 -25.82
CA GLY A 50 7.97 -24.16 -24.61
C GLY A 50 7.63 -25.10 -23.45
N TYR A 51 7.76 -26.42 -23.64
CA TYR A 51 7.57 -27.42 -22.60
C TYR A 51 8.89 -28.12 -22.26
N TYR A 52 9.04 -28.49 -21.00
CA TYR A 52 10.28 -29.07 -20.45
C TYR A 52 9.95 -30.24 -19.52
N GLY A 53 10.92 -31.13 -19.28
CA GLY A 53 10.75 -32.32 -18.44
C GLY A 53 11.22 -33.61 -19.10
N ASP A 54 10.72 -34.76 -18.61
CA ASP A 54 10.95 -36.09 -19.21
C ASP A 54 9.83 -36.40 -20.22
N PRO A 55 10.13 -36.50 -21.54
CA PRO A 55 9.12 -36.79 -22.56
C PRO A 55 8.37 -38.12 -22.37
N SER A 56 8.91 -39.06 -21.59
CA SER A 56 8.25 -40.33 -21.30
C SER A 56 7.17 -40.20 -20.23
N GLN A 57 7.29 -39.21 -19.35
CA GLN A 57 6.34 -38.90 -18.26
C GLN A 57 5.41 -37.74 -18.62
N GLY A 58 5.72 -37.00 -19.69
CA GLY A 58 5.02 -35.79 -20.11
C GLY A 58 5.79 -34.53 -19.73
N CYS A 59 5.59 -33.48 -20.51
CA CYS A 59 6.27 -32.20 -20.34
C CYS A 59 5.30 -31.14 -19.80
N SER A 60 5.83 -30.22 -18.99
CA SER A 60 5.08 -29.09 -18.45
C SER A 60 5.63 -27.78 -19.00
N GLU A 61 4.78 -26.74 -19.01
CA GLU A 61 5.29 -25.39 -19.20
C GLU A 61 6.26 -25.11 -18.05
N GLN A 62 7.44 -24.61 -18.38
CA GLN A 62 8.37 -24.17 -17.36
C GLN A 62 8.03 -22.73 -17.04
N ASP A 63 7.42 -22.51 -15.87
CA ASP A 63 7.25 -21.18 -15.30
C ASP A 63 8.66 -20.64 -14.99
N ILE A 64 9.27 -19.95 -15.94
CA ILE A 64 10.49 -19.19 -15.67
C ILE A 64 10.06 -18.06 -14.75
N PRO A 65 10.56 -18.01 -13.50
CA PRO A 65 10.19 -16.96 -12.57
C PRO A 65 10.62 -15.62 -13.16
N GLU A 66 9.76 -14.61 -13.08
CA GLU A 66 10.11 -13.24 -13.48
C GLU A 66 11.27 -12.71 -12.62
N CYS A 67 11.29 -13.12 -11.34
CA CYS A 67 12.33 -12.78 -10.39
C CYS A 67 12.56 -13.91 -9.38
N ILE A 68 13.77 -13.98 -8.86
CA ILE A 68 14.21 -14.77 -7.71
C ILE A 68 14.59 -13.82 -6.57
N THR A 69 15.10 -12.64 -6.89
CA THR A 69 15.52 -11.62 -5.93
C THR A 69 14.92 -10.25 -6.26
N ASN A 70 14.90 -9.36 -5.27
CA ASN A 70 14.39 -8.01 -5.46
C ASN A 70 15.17 -7.22 -6.52
N GLU A 71 16.47 -7.45 -6.64
CA GLU A 71 17.37 -6.73 -7.57
C GLU A 71 17.04 -6.97 -9.06
N GLU A 72 16.27 -8.03 -9.36
CA GLU A 72 15.80 -8.32 -10.71
C GLU A 72 14.53 -7.53 -11.07
N CYS A 73 13.88 -6.94 -10.07
CA CYS A 73 12.71 -6.09 -10.27
C CYS A 73 13.10 -4.62 -10.44
N PRO A 74 12.25 -3.82 -11.11
CA PRO A 74 12.34 -2.36 -11.05
C PRO A 74 12.35 -1.84 -9.60
N GLN A 75 12.99 -0.70 -9.35
CA GLN A 75 13.12 -0.15 -7.99
C GLN A 75 11.78 0.11 -7.29
N ASN A 76 10.70 0.27 -8.05
CA ASN A 76 9.34 0.50 -7.55
C ASN A 76 8.52 -0.78 -7.37
N MET A 77 9.15 -1.96 -7.37
CA MET A 77 8.51 -3.26 -7.19
C MET A 77 9.40 -4.16 -6.33
N SER A 78 8.87 -5.26 -5.82
CA SER A 78 9.61 -6.27 -5.06
C SER A 78 9.27 -7.66 -5.60
N CYS A 79 10.20 -8.60 -5.41
CA CYS A 79 9.99 -9.97 -5.83
C CYS A 79 9.10 -10.71 -4.81
N ILE A 80 7.86 -10.98 -5.21
CA ILE A 80 6.86 -11.65 -4.36
C ILE A 80 6.33 -12.85 -5.13
N ASN A 81 6.52 -14.06 -4.59
CA ASN A 81 6.10 -15.30 -5.24
C ASN A 81 6.54 -15.37 -6.72
N GLN A 82 7.83 -15.08 -6.97
CA GLN A 82 8.46 -15.16 -8.29
C GLN A 82 7.94 -14.18 -9.36
N THR A 83 7.19 -13.15 -8.94
CA THR A 83 6.70 -12.06 -9.80
C THR A 83 7.05 -10.71 -9.20
N CYS A 84 7.33 -9.72 -10.05
CA CYS A 84 7.61 -8.35 -9.62
C CYS A 84 6.29 -7.63 -9.32
N GLN A 85 6.05 -7.32 -8.05
CA GLN A 85 4.80 -6.73 -7.59
C GLN A 85 5.07 -5.50 -6.72
N SER A 86 4.16 -4.54 -6.74
CA SER A 86 4.20 -3.42 -5.78
C SER A 86 3.84 -3.93 -4.39
N LEU A 87 4.54 -3.44 -3.36
CA LEU A 87 4.21 -3.73 -1.96
C LEU A 87 3.01 -2.94 -1.44
N CYS A 88 2.49 -1.98 -2.21
CA CYS A 88 1.45 -1.07 -1.75
C CYS A 88 0.08 -1.69 -1.44
N PRO A 89 -0.42 -2.70 -2.18
CA PRO A 89 -1.69 -3.32 -1.88
C PRO A 89 -1.71 -3.86 -0.43
N GLY A 90 -2.52 -3.23 0.42
CA GLY A 90 -2.77 -3.66 1.81
C GLY A 90 -1.75 -3.21 2.87
N MET A 91 -0.68 -2.48 2.50
CA MET A 91 0.33 -2.00 3.47
C MET A 91 -0.05 -0.68 4.15
N CYS A 92 -0.55 0.30 3.39
CA CYS A 92 -0.93 1.62 3.93
C CYS A 92 -2.42 1.69 4.23
N ILE A 93 -2.76 2.33 5.34
CA ILE A 93 -4.13 2.41 5.86
C ILE A 93 -4.60 3.87 5.78
N GLY A 94 -5.89 4.10 5.52
CA GLY A 94 -6.63 5.37 5.77
C GLY A 94 -5.99 6.67 5.25
N ASN A 95 -6.58 7.26 4.20
CA ASN A 95 -6.19 8.58 3.65
C ASN A 95 -4.68 8.79 3.42
N THR A 96 -3.99 7.72 3.04
CA THR A 96 -2.56 7.71 2.70
C THR A 96 -2.34 7.49 1.22
N SER A 97 -1.20 7.98 0.74
CA SER A 97 -0.56 7.59 -0.50
C SER A 97 0.47 6.49 -0.20
N CYS A 98 0.63 5.56 -1.12
CA CYS A 98 1.63 4.50 -1.02
C CYS A 98 2.49 4.48 -2.27
N GLU A 99 3.80 4.40 -2.07
CA GLU A 99 4.75 4.15 -3.13
C GLU A 99 5.74 3.07 -2.69
N THR A 100 6.13 2.21 -3.62
CA THR A 100 7.26 1.30 -3.39
C THR A 100 8.51 1.98 -3.92
N HIS A 101 9.55 2.09 -3.10
CA HIS A 101 10.86 2.62 -3.48
C HIS A 101 11.94 1.70 -2.92
N HIS A 102 12.97 1.39 -3.72
CA HIS A 102 14.02 0.43 -3.35
C HIS A 102 13.45 -0.84 -2.71
N HIS A 103 12.46 -1.44 -3.37
CA HIS A 103 11.84 -2.70 -2.93
C HIS A 103 11.18 -2.64 -1.53
N THR A 104 10.85 -1.44 -1.05
CA THR A 104 10.25 -1.17 0.26
C THR A 104 9.01 -0.30 0.12
N ALA A 105 7.95 -0.56 0.89
CA ALA A 105 6.75 0.26 0.89
C ALA A 105 6.94 1.53 1.76
N TYR A 106 6.56 2.67 1.20
CA TYR A 106 6.51 3.96 1.88
C TYR A 106 5.09 4.48 1.89
N CYS A 107 4.60 4.81 3.08
CA CYS A 107 3.29 5.42 3.29
C CYS A 107 3.46 6.89 3.66
N ALA A 108 2.66 7.77 3.04
CA ALA A 108 2.60 9.19 3.40
C ALA A 108 1.14 9.67 3.46
N CYS A 109 0.81 10.55 4.40
CA CYS A 109 -0.53 11.15 4.46
C CYS A 109 -0.83 11.93 3.17
N LYS A 110 -2.07 11.80 2.67
CA LYS A 110 -2.52 12.66 1.57
C LYS A 110 -2.54 14.13 2.01
N PRO A 111 -2.44 15.09 1.08
CA PRO A 111 -2.57 16.51 1.41
C PRO A 111 -3.83 16.80 2.23
N GLY A 112 -3.70 17.53 3.34
CA GLY A 112 -4.80 17.84 4.27
C GLY A 112 -5.03 16.80 5.39
N TYR A 113 -4.27 15.70 5.39
CA TYR A 113 -4.32 14.67 6.42
C TYR A 113 -3.01 14.60 7.22
N PHE A 114 -3.11 14.28 8.51
CA PHE A 114 -1.99 14.25 9.44
C PHE A 114 -2.09 13.04 10.38
N GLY A 115 -0.95 12.70 11.01
CA GLY A 115 -0.83 11.55 11.90
C GLY A 115 0.24 10.56 11.42
N ASP A 116 0.14 9.32 11.89
CA ASP A 116 1.02 8.21 11.48
C ASP A 116 0.46 7.54 10.20
N PRO A 117 1.18 7.59 9.06
CA PRO A 117 0.75 6.97 7.81
C PRO A 117 0.54 5.46 7.87
N PHE A 118 1.18 4.74 8.80
CA PHE A 118 0.99 3.30 8.95
C PHE A 118 -0.24 2.96 9.81
N GLN A 119 -0.72 3.90 10.64
CA GLN A 119 -1.92 3.75 11.47
C GLN A 119 -3.17 4.41 10.85
N GLY A 120 -2.99 5.20 9.80
CA GLY A 120 -4.03 5.94 9.10
C GLY A 120 -4.04 7.41 9.47
N CYS A 121 -4.15 8.25 8.45
CA CYS A 121 -4.14 9.70 8.62
C CYS A 121 -5.55 10.25 8.81
N LYS A 122 -5.66 11.26 9.67
CA LYS A 122 -6.90 11.96 9.95
C LYS A 122 -6.90 13.33 9.29
N GLU A 123 -8.05 13.77 8.86
CA GLU A 123 -8.21 15.12 8.33
C GLU A 123 -7.96 16.11 9.46
N ASP A 124 -7.25 17.19 9.17
CA ASP A 124 -7.12 18.28 10.12
C ASP A 124 -8.43 19.08 10.10
N ILE A 125 -9.36 18.67 10.97
CA ILE A 125 -10.61 19.38 11.14
C ILE A 125 -10.33 20.47 12.18
N PRO A 126 -10.36 21.75 11.79
CA PRO A 126 -10.17 22.84 12.73
C PRO A 126 -11.25 22.79 13.81
N GLU A 127 -10.89 23.09 15.05
CA GLU A 127 -11.88 23.21 16.14
C GLU A 127 -12.86 24.36 15.84
N CYS A 128 -12.36 25.41 15.20
CA CYS A 128 -13.12 26.59 14.79
C CYS A 128 -12.51 27.22 13.53
N ILE A 129 -13.35 27.88 12.74
CA ILE A 129 -12.96 28.80 11.66
C ILE A 129 -13.34 30.24 12.06
N THR A 130 -14.38 30.38 12.87
CA THR A 130 -14.94 31.64 13.36
C THR A 130 -15.12 31.62 14.87
N ASN A 131 -15.20 32.80 15.48
CA ASN A 131 -15.43 32.92 16.93
C ASN A 131 -16.75 32.26 17.38
N GLU A 132 -17.78 32.28 16.54
CA GLU A 132 -19.11 31.73 16.84
C GLU A 132 -19.12 30.21 17.06
N GLU A 133 -18.08 29.51 16.60
CA GLU A 133 -17.90 28.07 16.81
C GLU A 133 -17.24 27.76 18.17
N CYS A 134 -16.72 28.77 18.86
CA CYS A 134 -16.15 28.66 20.19
C CYS A 134 -17.19 29.00 21.28
N PRO A 135 -16.99 28.49 22.52
CA PRO A 135 -17.68 29.00 23.69
C PRO A 135 -17.49 30.52 23.84
N GLN A 136 -18.49 31.23 24.39
CA GLN A 136 -18.45 32.71 24.48
C GLN A 136 -17.26 33.29 25.28
N ASN A 137 -16.62 32.47 26.11
CA ASN A 137 -15.45 32.82 26.90
C ASN A 137 -14.10 32.47 26.22
N MET A 138 -14.12 32.12 24.94
CA MET A 138 -12.94 31.79 24.13
C MET A 138 -13.06 32.44 22.76
N SER A 139 -11.97 32.51 22.01
CA SER A 139 -11.94 33.07 20.66
C SER A 139 -11.22 32.10 19.73
N CYS A 140 -11.58 32.12 18.45
CA CYS A 140 -10.94 31.28 17.46
C CYS A 140 -9.58 31.87 17.08
N ILE A 141 -8.51 31.24 17.53
CA ILE A 141 -7.12 31.67 17.29
C ILE A 141 -6.38 30.51 16.67
N ASN A 142 -5.88 30.71 15.44
CA ASN A 142 -5.17 29.67 14.68
C ASN A 142 -5.93 28.34 14.63
N GLN A 143 -7.25 28.39 14.37
CA GLN A 143 -8.12 27.22 14.24
C GLN A 143 -8.35 26.41 15.54
N THR A 144 -8.08 27.02 16.70
CA THR A 144 -8.31 26.44 18.02
C THR A 144 -9.03 27.44 18.92
N CYS A 145 -9.96 26.98 19.75
CA CYS A 145 -10.65 27.85 20.71
C CYS A 145 -9.74 28.12 21.91
N GLN A 146 -9.32 29.38 22.06
CA GLN A 146 -8.37 29.79 23.08
C GLN A 146 -8.87 31.01 23.86
N SER A 147 -8.52 31.11 25.15
CA SER A 147 -8.83 32.30 25.94
C SER A 147 -7.87 33.44 25.59
N LEU A 148 -8.41 34.63 25.32
CA LEU A 148 -7.61 35.84 25.09
C LEU A 148 -7.03 36.44 26.38
N CYS A 149 -7.40 35.97 27.58
CA CYS A 149 -6.98 36.62 28.82
C CYS A 149 -5.47 36.60 29.15
N PRO A 150 -4.70 35.53 28.88
CA PRO A 150 -3.28 35.50 29.19
C PRO A 150 -2.52 36.65 28.53
N GLY A 151 -1.98 37.57 29.34
CA GLY A 151 -1.14 38.68 28.88
C GLY A 151 -1.87 39.93 28.38
N MET A 152 -3.21 39.96 28.35
CA MET A 152 -3.97 41.12 27.85
C MET A 152 -4.21 42.21 28.90
N CYS A 153 -4.46 41.82 30.17
CA CYS A 153 -4.72 42.77 31.24
C CYS A 153 -3.49 42.93 32.15
N ILE A 154 -3.21 44.17 32.57
CA ILE A 154 -2.01 44.54 33.34
C ILE A 154 -2.37 45.28 34.63
N GLY A 155 -1.49 45.21 35.63
CA GLY A 155 -1.59 46.04 36.86
C GLY A 155 -2.84 45.81 37.70
N ASN A 156 -2.83 44.83 38.61
CA ASN A 156 -3.92 44.56 39.57
C ASN A 156 -5.35 44.48 38.99
N THR A 157 -5.47 43.99 37.77
CA THR A 157 -6.75 43.72 37.09
C THR A 157 -7.08 42.23 37.05
N SER A 158 -8.37 41.89 37.00
CA SER A 158 -8.88 40.60 36.52
C SER A 158 -9.23 40.68 35.05
N CYS A 159 -9.17 39.56 34.35
CA CYS A 159 -9.60 39.43 32.96
C CYS A 159 -10.74 38.43 32.85
N VAL A 160 -11.76 38.78 32.08
CA VAL A 160 -12.81 37.86 31.62
C VAL A 160 -12.95 37.98 30.11
N VAL A 161 -13.28 36.89 29.43
CA VAL A 161 -13.63 36.94 28.01
C VAL A 161 -15.15 36.92 27.91
N GLU A 162 -15.72 37.94 27.27
CA GLU A 162 -17.15 38.03 26.99
C GLU A 162 -17.33 38.34 25.51
N ASN A 163 -18.25 37.62 24.84
CA ASN A 163 -18.44 37.73 23.39
C ASN A 163 -17.12 37.65 22.60
N HIS A 164 -16.25 36.70 22.97
CA HIS A 164 -14.96 36.47 22.31
C HIS A 164 -13.96 37.64 22.40
N LEU A 165 -14.17 38.59 23.32
CA LEU A 165 -13.29 39.74 23.56
C LEU A 165 -12.83 39.79 25.03
N PRO A 166 -11.57 40.19 25.30
CA PRO A 166 -11.08 40.33 26.66
C PRO A 166 -11.58 41.63 27.29
N HIS A 167 -12.11 41.52 28.49
CA HIS A 167 -12.55 42.62 29.33
C HIS A 167 -11.73 42.63 30.62
N CYS A 168 -11.04 43.75 30.87
CA CYS A 168 -10.26 43.96 32.08
C CYS A 168 -11.09 44.73 33.12
N ALA A 169 -11.05 44.30 34.38
CA ALA A 169 -11.66 45.01 35.51
C ALA A 169 -10.66 45.12 36.66
N CYS A 170 -10.72 46.19 37.45
CA CYS A 170 -9.88 46.29 38.65
C CYS A 170 -10.23 45.17 39.64
N LYS A 171 -9.21 44.57 40.26
CA LYS A 171 -9.44 43.63 41.38
C LYS A 171 -10.09 44.36 42.57
N PRO A 172 -10.82 43.65 43.45
CA PRO A 172 -11.40 44.26 44.64
C PRO A 172 -10.35 45.03 45.46
N GLY A 173 -10.65 46.29 45.82
CA GLY A 173 -9.75 47.18 46.57
C GLY A 173 -8.80 48.03 45.70
N TYR A 174 -8.79 47.85 44.39
CA TYR A 174 -8.02 48.65 43.44
C TYR A 174 -8.93 49.52 42.59
N TYR A 175 -8.43 50.69 42.18
CA TYR A 175 -9.20 51.70 41.45
C TYR A 175 -8.36 52.32 40.32
N GLY A 176 -9.02 52.90 39.33
CA GLY A 176 -8.37 53.50 38.16
C GLY A 176 -8.99 53.02 36.84
N ASP A 177 -8.22 53.17 35.77
CA ASP A 177 -8.57 52.66 34.43
C ASP A 177 -8.02 51.24 34.25
N PRO A 178 -8.87 50.21 34.14
CA PRO A 178 -8.44 48.82 33.95
C PRO A 178 -7.58 48.58 32.70
N SER A 179 -7.63 49.46 31.69
CA SER A 179 -6.79 49.35 30.49
C SER A 179 -5.34 49.80 30.74
N GLN A 180 -5.13 50.66 31.75
CA GLN A 180 -3.81 51.19 32.13
C GLN A 180 -3.25 50.54 33.39
N GLY A 181 -4.05 49.70 34.06
CA GLY A 181 -3.75 49.11 35.36
C GLY A 181 -4.31 49.93 36.51
N CYS A 182 -4.60 49.23 37.61
CA CYS A 182 -5.26 49.79 38.79
C CYS A 182 -4.29 49.90 39.96
N SER A 183 -4.47 50.93 40.78
CA SER A 183 -3.67 51.21 41.98
C SER A 183 -4.53 51.11 43.24
N GLU A 184 -3.87 50.88 44.38
CA GLU A 184 -4.51 51.04 45.67
C GLU A 184 -4.86 52.52 45.86
N GLN A 185 -6.07 52.79 46.33
CA GLN A 185 -6.42 54.14 46.74
C GLN A 185 -6.09 54.24 48.22
N ASP A 186 -5.08 55.03 48.58
CA ASP A 186 -4.90 55.46 49.97
C ASP A 186 -6.15 56.24 50.34
N ILE A 187 -7.07 55.60 51.07
CA ILE A 187 -8.18 56.29 51.71
C ILE A 187 -7.51 57.24 52.70
N PRO A 188 -7.55 58.58 52.51
CA PRO A 188 -7.14 59.46 53.59
C PRO A 188 -8.13 59.16 54.71
N GLU A 189 -7.63 58.72 55.88
CA GLU A 189 -8.47 58.62 57.07
C GLU A 189 -9.25 59.93 57.17
N CYS A 190 -10.58 59.85 57.20
CA CYS A 190 -11.41 61.02 57.44
C CYS A 190 -11.03 61.57 58.83
N ILE A 191 -10.24 62.64 58.87
CA ILE A 191 -9.90 63.39 60.08
C ILE A 191 -11.13 64.12 60.59
#